data_AF-A0A256ZH63-F1
#
_entry.id   AF-A0A256ZH63-F1
#
_cell.length_a   1.000
_cell.length_b   1.000
_cell.length_c   1.000
_cell.angle_alpha   90.00
_cell.angle_beta   90.00
_cell.angle_gamma   90.00
#
_symmetry.space_group_name_H-M   'P 1'
#
loop_
_entity.id
_entity.type
_entity.pdbx_description
1 polymer ?
#
loop_
_entity_poly.entity_id
_entity_poly.type
_entity_poly.pdbx_seq_one_letter_code
_entity_poly.pdbx_strand_id
1 'polypeptide(L)'
;MDMPVKVVLYGIGAIGSKIARCLLAKKGVQVVGAIDADPEKVGKDLGEVIGLGRETGIRILDDPEKVLSEAKPDVVVHATRSFLDQVFDQIMTCIRHGANVVSTCEELSHPYVSNPELAKKLDEEARKAGVTVLGTGINPGFLMDTLPIVLSAVCHEVRSITVKRSINAATRRLPFQKKIGAGLTVREFEEKMRSGAITGHVGLRQSVALIADALGWELDRVEVGPAEPVVAEEEVRSDYITVEPGQVAGLRQVAKGIKDGRPVITLEFTAYIGAEEYDSVDIDGVPEVHEKIEPCVHGDEGTVGVVVNMIPKVIKAPPGLLTMKDVPLPSATPGDVDVYLR
;
A
#
# COMPACT_ATOMS: atom_id res chain seq x y z
N MET A 1 28.47 -10.10 7.17
CA MET A 1 28.15 -8.83 7.82
C MET A 1 27.25 -9.21 8.98
N ASP A 2 27.74 -9.05 10.21
CA ASP A 2 27.18 -9.63 11.46
C ASP A 2 26.35 -8.61 12.26
N MET A 3 25.74 -7.62 11.62
CA MET A 3 24.92 -6.62 12.31
C MET A 3 23.50 -6.59 11.73
N PRO A 4 22.46 -6.72 12.58
CA PRO A 4 21.09 -6.73 12.13
C PRO A 4 20.69 -5.38 11.52
N VAL A 5 19.77 -5.42 10.56
CA VAL A 5 19.17 -4.22 9.97
C VAL A 5 18.40 -3.45 11.02
N LYS A 6 18.81 -2.21 11.26
CA LYS A 6 18.16 -1.30 12.21
C LYS A 6 16.95 -0.64 11.56
N VAL A 7 15.79 -0.88 12.14
CA VAL A 7 14.51 -0.35 11.64
C VAL A 7 13.91 0.61 12.65
N VAL A 8 13.50 1.80 12.19
CA VAL A 8 12.57 2.67 12.92
C VAL A 8 11.18 2.51 12.33
N LEU A 9 10.18 2.39 13.19
CA LEU A 9 8.76 2.38 12.80
C LEU A 9 8.21 3.80 12.90
N TYR A 10 7.61 4.32 11.83
CA TYR A 10 6.96 5.63 11.82
C TYR A 10 5.47 5.46 11.51
N GLY A 11 4.63 5.56 12.53
CA GLY A 11 3.19 5.31 12.51
C GLY A 11 2.87 3.93 13.07
N ILE A 12 2.30 3.89 14.28
CA ILE A 12 1.94 2.66 15.01
C ILE A 12 0.40 2.50 14.99
N GLY A 13 -0.18 2.69 13.79
CA GLY A 13 -1.60 2.46 13.52
C GLY A 13 -1.92 0.96 13.33
N ALA A 14 -3.10 0.65 12.80
CA ALA A 14 -3.51 -0.75 12.60
C ALA A 14 -2.51 -1.57 11.75
N ILE A 15 -2.02 -0.99 10.65
CA ILE A 15 -1.00 -1.61 9.78
C ILE A 15 0.39 -1.55 10.42
N GLY A 16 0.79 -0.37 10.90
CA GLY A 16 2.08 -0.19 11.58
C GLY A 16 2.32 -1.17 12.72
N SER A 17 1.31 -1.43 13.55
CA SER A 17 1.38 -2.43 14.64
C SER A 17 1.51 -3.87 14.12
N LYS A 18 0.88 -4.22 12.99
CA LYS A 18 1.08 -5.54 12.37
C LYS A 18 2.50 -5.68 11.80
N ILE A 19 3.01 -4.64 11.14
CA ILE A 19 4.40 -4.62 10.64
C ILE A 19 5.39 -4.71 11.81
N ALA A 20 5.16 -3.97 12.89
CA ALA A 20 5.99 -4.02 14.09
C ALA A 20 6.09 -5.44 14.66
N ARG A 21 4.95 -6.13 14.82
CA ARG A 21 4.92 -7.54 15.28
C ARG A 21 5.68 -8.46 14.33
N CYS A 22 5.53 -8.27 13.01
CA CYS A 22 6.26 -9.07 12.01
C CYS A 22 7.79 -8.85 12.12
N LEU A 23 8.23 -7.60 12.21
CA LEU A 23 9.66 -7.26 12.30
C LEU A 23 10.29 -7.71 13.61
N LEU A 24 9.59 -7.59 14.74
CA LEU A 24 10.07 -8.07 16.05
C LEU A 24 10.24 -9.59 16.11
N ALA A 25 9.55 -10.33 15.23
CA ALA A 25 9.71 -11.78 15.10
C ALA A 25 10.76 -12.18 14.04
N LYS A 26 11.28 -11.22 13.27
CA LYS A 26 12.15 -11.47 12.12
C LYS A 26 13.63 -11.49 12.53
N LYS A 27 14.38 -12.49 12.06
CA LYS A 27 15.83 -12.57 12.25
C LYS A 27 16.56 -11.62 11.30
N GLY A 28 17.72 -11.11 11.72
CA GLY A 28 18.47 -10.10 10.96
C GLY A 28 17.86 -8.70 11.01
N VAL A 29 16.87 -8.46 11.87
CA VAL A 29 16.24 -7.15 12.06
C VAL A 29 16.28 -6.79 13.53
N GLN A 30 16.58 -5.53 13.79
CA GLN A 30 16.46 -4.91 15.10
C GLN A 30 15.58 -3.67 14.97
N VAL A 31 14.43 -3.68 15.64
CA VAL A 31 13.64 -2.45 15.80
C VAL A 31 14.35 -1.58 16.84
N VAL A 32 14.70 -0.35 16.46
CA VAL A 32 15.54 0.55 17.28
C VAL A 32 14.83 1.86 17.67
N GLY A 33 13.62 2.08 17.18
CA GLY A 33 12.81 3.24 17.55
C GLY A 33 11.40 3.15 16.99
N ALA A 34 10.49 3.90 17.61
CA ALA A 34 9.09 3.98 17.20
C ALA A 34 8.59 5.42 17.33
N ILE A 35 7.90 5.90 16.30
CA ILE A 35 7.37 7.25 16.20
C ILE A 35 5.86 7.17 15.97
N ASP A 36 5.07 7.88 16.77
CA ASP A 36 3.64 8.10 16.53
C ASP A 36 3.24 9.45 17.14
N ALA A 37 2.29 10.14 16.51
CA ALA A 37 1.80 11.43 16.97
C ALA A 37 0.57 11.32 17.88
N ASP A 38 -0.01 10.12 18.02
CA ASP A 38 -1.17 9.86 18.87
C ASP A 38 -0.79 10.00 20.36
N PRO A 39 -1.32 10.99 21.10
CA PRO A 39 -1.00 11.21 22.51
C PRO A 39 -1.28 9.99 23.41
N GLU A 40 -2.22 9.12 23.00
CA GLU A 40 -2.54 7.90 23.73
C GLU A 40 -1.46 6.81 23.59
N LYS A 41 -0.51 6.97 22.67
CA LYS A 41 0.61 6.05 22.45
C LYS A 41 1.95 6.64 22.88
N VAL A 42 2.11 7.97 22.79
CA VAL A 42 3.35 8.67 23.13
C VAL A 42 3.75 8.37 24.59
N GLY A 43 5.00 8.00 24.78
CA GLY A 43 5.59 7.64 26.07
C GLY A 43 5.38 6.19 26.51
N LYS A 44 4.46 5.43 25.88
CA LYS A 44 4.24 4.01 26.16
C LYS A 44 5.28 3.12 25.48
N ASP A 45 5.45 1.90 26.00
CA ASP A 45 6.28 0.89 25.36
C ASP A 45 5.58 0.35 24.09
N LEU A 46 6.35 0.16 23.02
CA LEU A 46 5.85 -0.37 21.76
C LEU A 46 5.16 -1.73 21.94
N GLY A 47 5.71 -2.61 22.78
CA GLY A 47 5.16 -3.93 23.08
C GLY A 47 3.79 -3.89 23.75
N GLU A 48 3.55 -2.88 24.61
CA GLU A 48 2.23 -2.62 25.20
C GLU A 48 1.24 -2.21 24.10
N VAL A 49 1.58 -1.19 23.30
CA VAL A 49 0.69 -0.61 22.28
C VAL A 49 0.33 -1.61 21.18
N ILE A 50 1.26 -2.50 20.80
CA ILE A 50 0.99 -3.53 19.78
C ILE A 50 0.43 -4.82 20.37
N GLY A 51 0.18 -4.90 21.68
CA GLY A 51 -0.39 -6.08 22.33
C GLY A 51 0.52 -7.31 22.25
N LEU A 52 1.83 -7.13 22.43
CA LEU A 52 2.82 -8.21 22.34
C LEU A 52 2.83 -9.13 23.57
N GLY A 53 2.19 -8.73 24.67
CA GLY A 53 2.21 -9.45 25.95
C GLY A 53 3.54 -9.35 26.70
N ARG A 54 4.48 -8.52 26.23
CA ARG A 54 5.74 -8.17 26.88
C ARG A 54 6.21 -6.80 26.43
N GLU A 55 7.01 -6.14 27.26
CA GLU A 55 7.71 -4.92 26.86
C GLU A 55 8.84 -5.21 25.87
N THR A 56 9.10 -4.23 25.01
CA THR A 56 10.19 -4.23 24.03
C THR A 56 11.38 -3.39 24.50
N GLY A 57 11.17 -2.49 25.46
CA GLY A 57 12.13 -1.46 25.86
C GLY A 57 12.17 -0.26 24.92
N ILE A 58 11.30 -0.21 23.90
CA ILE A 58 11.26 0.83 22.88
C ILE A 58 10.08 1.74 23.19
N ARG A 59 10.36 2.98 23.62
CA ARG A 59 9.31 3.98 23.84
C ARG A 59 8.88 4.60 22.52
N ILE A 60 7.57 4.78 22.36
CA ILE A 60 7.00 5.55 21.24
C ILE A 60 7.14 7.03 21.55
N LEU A 61 7.74 7.80 20.65
CA LEU A 61 7.91 9.25 20.80
C LEU A 61 7.24 10.01 19.66
N ASP A 62 6.87 11.26 19.90
CA ASP A 62 6.31 12.20 18.92
C ASP A 62 7.37 13.17 18.35
N ASP A 63 8.65 12.88 18.58
CA ASP A 63 9.80 13.66 18.09
C ASP A 63 10.61 12.84 17.07
N PRO A 64 10.28 12.91 15.77
CA PRO A 64 10.99 12.18 14.72
C PRO A 64 12.46 12.56 14.63
N GLU A 65 12.80 13.84 14.81
CA GLU A 65 14.17 14.35 14.71
C GLU A 65 15.06 13.72 15.79
N LYS A 66 14.57 13.66 17.03
CA LYS A 66 15.27 12.98 18.13
C LYS A 66 15.40 11.48 17.91
N VAL A 67 14.31 10.80 17.57
CA VAL A 67 14.35 9.32 17.38
C VAL A 67 15.33 8.95 16.27
N LEU A 68 15.28 9.63 15.13
CA LEU A 68 16.12 9.31 13.98
C LEU A 68 17.61 9.63 14.25
N SER A 69 17.90 10.74 14.93
CA SER A 69 19.29 11.11 15.27
C SER A 69 19.93 10.18 16.29
N GLU A 70 19.17 9.68 17.27
CA GLU A 70 19.65 8.73 18.28
C GLU A 70 19.75 7.30 17.71
N ALA A 71 18.74 6.83 16.99
CA ALA A 71 18.67 5.44 16.50
C ALA A 71 19.55 5.18 15.26
N LYS A 72 19.71 6.19 14.39
CA LYS A 72 20.44 6.11 13.12
C LYS A 72 20.06 4.86 12.31
N PRO A 73 18.78 4.68 11.95
CA PRO A 73 18.31 3.45 11.31
C PRO A 73 18.86 3.29 9.89
N ASP A 74 18.96 2.04 9.45
CA ASP A 74 19.25 1.74 8.03
C ASP A 74 17.99 2.00 7.18
N VAL A 75 16.81 1.80 7.76
CA VAL A 75 15.52 2.01 7.10
C VAL A 75 14.44 2.45 8.09
N VAL A 76 13.55 3.33 7.63
CA VAL A 76 12.30 3.68 8.28
C VAL A 76 11.16 2.97 7.56
N VAL A 77 10.34 2.25 8.31
CA VAL A 77 9.07 1.72 7.82
C VAL A 77 7.96 2.70 8.21
N HIS A 78 7.39 3.35 7.20
CA HIS A 78 6.47 4.47 7.34
C HIS A 78 5.03 4.06 7.00
N ALA A 79 4.10 4.22 7.93
CA ALA A 79 2.72 3.76 7.82
C ALA A 79 1.71 4.74 8.44
N THR A 80 1.67 5.98 7.95
CA THR A 80 0.90 7.08 8.56
C THR A 80 -0.35 7.51 7.77
N ARG A 81 -0.20 7.91 6.50
CA ARG A 81 -1.25 8.49 5.65
C ARG A 81 -1.07 8.10 4.17
N SER A 82 -2.10 8.35 3.39
CA SER A 82 -2.24 7.90 1.99
C SER A 82 -1.82 8.92 0.94
N PHE A 83 -1.77 10.21 1.28
CA PHE A 83 -1.51 11.30 0.34
C PHE A 83 -0.10 11.86 0.52
N LEU A 84 0.57 12.18 -0.59
CA LEU A 84 1.98 12.55 -0.58
C LEU A 84 2.21 13.86 0.19
N ASP A 85 1.38 14.86 -0.05
CA ASP A 85 1.43 16.17 0.62
C ASP A 85 1.40 16.05 2.16
N GLN A 86 0.61 15.11 2.68
CA GLN A 86 0.47 14.86 4.12
C GLN A 86 1.67 14.14 4.74
N VAL A 87 2.43 13.39 3.95
CA VAL A 87 3.58 12.60 4.42
C VAL A 87 4.92 13.18 3.98
N PHE A 88 4.91 14.20 3.12
CA PHE A 88 6.11 14.74 2.48
C PHE A 88 7.17 15.13 3.51
N ASP A 89 6.79 15.91 4.53
CA ASP A 89 7.71 16.35 5.57
C ASP A 89 8.21 15.20 6.46
N GLN A 90 7.39 14.16 6.65
CA GLN A 90 7.77 12.97 7.42
C GLN A 90 8.87 12.19 6.67
N ILE A 91 8.68 11.97 5.36
CA ILE A 91 9.66 11.31 4.49
C ILE A 91 10.92 12.16 4.36
N MET A 92 10.78 13.47 4.17
CA MET A 92 11.92 14.38 4.07
C MET A 92 12.76 14.39 5.35
N THR A 93 12.12 14.31 6.51
CA THR A 93 12.83 14.13 7.78
C THR A 93 13.65 12.84 7.79
N CYS A 94 13.10 11.72 7.34
CA CYS A 94 13.85 10.46 7.22
C CYS A 94 15.06 10.58 6.29
N ILE A 95 14.89 11.22 5.12
CA ILE A 95 15.95 11.48 4.15
C ILE A 95 17.08 12.33 4.78
N ARG A 96 16.74 13.40 5.50
CA ARG A 96 17.75 14.27 6.17
C ARG A 96 18.60 13.52 7.19
N HIS A 97 18.05 12.47 7.81
CA HIS A 97 18.77 11.59 8.73
C HIS A 97 19.50 10.41 8.06
N GLY A 98 19.53 10.38 6.71
CA GLY A 98 20.23 9.35 5.96
C GLY A 98 19.60 7.96 6.06
N ALA A 99 18.29 7.88 6.32
CA ALA A 99 17.58 6.62 6.39
C ALA A 99 16.83 6.32 5.07
N ASN A 100 16.91 5.07 4.61
CA ASN A 100 16.02 4.57 3.57
C ASN A 100 14.57 4.56 4.05
N VAL A 101 13.60 4.57 3.15
CA VAL A 101 12.17 4.59 3.51
C VAL A 101 11.39 3.55 2.72
N VAL A 102 10.66 2.69 3.43
CA VAL A 102 9.58 1.87 2.86
C VAL A 102 8.26 2.36 3.42
N SER A 103 7.39 2.88 2.57
CA SER A 103 6.16 3.56 2.98
C SER A 103 4.91 2.88 2.46
N THR A 104 3.86 2.82 3.27
CA THR A 104 2.51 2.36 2.86
C THR A 104 1.66 3.48 2.26
N CYS A 105 2.22 4.65 2.01
CA CYS A 105 1.50 5.78 1.41
C CYS A 105 1.12 5.45 -0.03
N GLU A 106 -0.19 5.34 -0.30
CA GLU A 106 -0.70 4.91 -1.60
C GLU A 106 -0.26 5.83 -2.75
N GLU A 107 -0.26 7.16 -2.58
CA GLU A 107 0.21 8.07 -3.63
C GLU A 107 1.71 7.93 -3.93
N LEU A 108 2.51 7.51 -2.95
CA LEU A 108 3.96 7.33 -3.12
C LEU A 108 4.31 6.11 -3.99
N SER A 109 3.34 5.23 -4.31
CA SER A 109 3.57 4.09 -5.21
C SER A 109 3.92 4.51 -6.64
N HIS A 110 3.39 5.65 -7.10
CA HIS A 110 3.77 6.30 -8.34
C HIS A 110 3.39 7.80 -8.30
N PRO A 111 4.16 8.64 -7.58
CA PRO A 111 3.71 9.97 -7.19
C PRO A 111 3.76 11.02 -8.30
N TYR A 112 4.47 10.75 -9.39
CA TYR A 112 4.62 11.69 -10.51
C TYR A 112 3.31 12.04 -11.21
N VAL A 113 2.28 11.18 -11.13
CA VAL A 113 0.98 11.44 -11.75
C VAL A 113 0.00 12.24 -10.90
N SER A 114 0.27 12.42 -9.60
CA SER A 114 -0.55 13.27 -8.74
C SER A 114 0.19 14.50 -8.22
N ASN A 115 1.50 14.38 -7.95
CA ASN A 115 2.30 15.43 -7.32
C ASN A 115 3.73 15.48 -7.91
N PRO A 116 3.91 15.81 -9.20
CA PRO A 116 5.20 15.72 -9.89
C PRO A 116 6.29 16.60 -9.26
N GLU A 117 5.96 17.79 -8.75
CA GLU A 117 6.92 18.69 -8.11
C GLU A 117 7.43 18.13 -6.78
N LEU A 118 6.53 17.60 -5.94
CA LEU A 118 6.90 16.96 -4.68
C LEU A 118 7.68 15.68 -4.92
N ALA A 119 7.27 14.87 -5.90
CA ALA A 119 7.97 13.65 -6.30
C ALA A 119 9.41 13.95 -6.76
N LYS A 120 9.58 14.95 -7.63
CA LYS A 120 10.91 15.39 -8.09
C LYS A 120 11.78 15.87 -6.93
N LYS A 121 11.23 16.68 -6.03
CA LYS A 121 11.95 17.15 -4.85
C LYS A 121 12.36 16.00 -3.93
N LEU A 122 11.48 15.02 -3.68
CA LEU A 122 11.81 13.82 -2.91
C LEU A 122 12.95 13.03 -3.57
N ASP A 123 12.88 12.80 -4.88
CA ASP A 123 13.92 12.08 -5.63
C ASP A 123 15.29 12.78 -5.52
N GLU A 124 15.32 14.09 -5.76
CA GLU A 124 16.56 14.88 -5.70
C GLU A 124 17.21 14.83 -4.31
N GLU A 125 16.42 14.99 -3.24
CA GLU A 125 16.94 14.96 -1.87
C GLU A 125 17.36 13.55 -1.45
N ALA A 126 16.59 12.52 -1.83
CA ALA A 126 16.96 11.11 -1.57
C ALA A 126 18.28 10.75 -2.27
N ARG A 127 18.48 11.19 -3.52
CA ARG A 127 19.74 11.03 -4.25
C ARG A 127 20.90 11.74 -3.57
N LYS A 128 20.72 12.99 -3.16
CA LYS A 128 21.77 13.76 -2.45
C LYS A 128 22.17 13.11 -1.13
N ALA A 129 21.19 12.58 -0.39
CA ALA A 129 21.43 11.88 0.87
C ALA A 129 21.96 10.45 0.70
N GLY A 130 21.95 9.91 -0.53
CA GLY A 130 22.40 8.54 -0.80
C GLY A 130 21.45 7.46 -0.29
N VAL A 131 20.14 7.76 -0.21
CA VAL A 131 19.11 6.85 0.31
C VAL A 131 18.02 6.57 -0.72
N THR A 132 17.29 5.49 -0.49
CA THR A 132 16.18 5.04 -1.31
C THR A 132 14.84 5.27 -0.62
N VAL A 133 13.85 5.77 -1.35
CA VAL A 133 12.45 5.86 -0.92
C VAL A 133 11.58 5.01 -1.83
N LEU A 134 10.72 4.17 -1.25
CA LEU A 134 9.77 3.33 -1.97
C LEU A 134 8.38 3.41 -1.33
N GLY A 135 7.37 3.74 -2.11
CA GLY A 135 5.96 3.51 -1.76
C GLY A 135 5.52 2.12 -2.22
N THR A 136 5.00 1.30 -1.30
CA THR A 136 4.55 -0.07 -1.62
C THR A 136 3.47 -0.56 -0.65
N GLY A 137 2.85 -1.67 -0.98
CA GLY A 137 1.75 -2.27 -0.26
C GLY A 137 1.10 -3.36 -1.08
N ILE A 138 -0.05 -3.85 -0.63
CA ILE A 138 -0.77 -4.88 -1.37
C ILE A 138 -1.49 -4.34 -2.61
N ASN A 139 -2.04 -3.12 -2.50
CA ASN A 139 -2.81 -2.44 -3.52
C ASN A 139 -3.00 -0.97 -3.09
N PRO A 140 -2.25 -0.01 -3.65
CA PRO A 140 -1.20 -0.17 -4.67
C PRO A 140 0.09 -0.79 -4.10
N GLY A 141 0.94 -1.30 -5.00
CA GLY A 141 2.28 -1.84 -4.75
C GLY A 141 2.45 -3.31 -5.08
N PHE A 142 1.38 -4.06 -5.35
CA PHE A 142 1.51 -5.46 -5.77
C PHE A 142 0.39 -5.94 -6.70
N LEU A 143 -0.82 -6.20 -6.19
CA LEU A 143 -1.82 -6.99 -6.92
C LEU A 143 -2.37 -6.29 -8.16
N MET A 144 -2.60 -4.98 -8.10
CA MET A 144 -3.16 -4.21 -9.21
C MET A 144 -2.12 -3.44 -10.03
N ASP A 145 -0.83 -3.73 -9.83
CA ASP A 145 0.28 -3.08 -10.56
C ASP A 145 1.46 -4.03 -10.83
N THR A 146 2.21 -4.43 -9.80
CA THR A 146 3.45 -5.18 -9.95
C THR A 146 3.20 -6.60 -10.46
N LEU A 147 2.14 -7.26 -9.99
CA LEU A 147 1.73 -8.58 -10.46
C LEU A 147 1.42 -8.59 -11.97
N PRO A 148 0.52 -7.74 -12.51
CA PRO A 148 0.28 -7.69 -13.95
C PRO A 148 1.53 -7.32 -14.76
N ILE A 149 2.40 -6.44 -14.24
CA ILE A 149 3.70 -6.15 -14.89
C ILE A 149 4.54 -7.44 -14.98
N VAL A 150 4.69 -8.19 -13.89
CA VAL A 150 5.46 -9.44 -13.87
C VAL A 150 4.84 -10.48 -14.81
N LEU A 151 3.52 -10.66 -14.78
CA LEU A 151 2.82 -11.61 -15.65
C LEU A 151 2.96 -11.26 -17.13
N SER A 152 3.07 -9.98 -17.48
CA SER A 152 3.28 -9.55 -18.87
C SER A 152 4.62 -10.00 -19.47
N ALA A 153 5.60 -10.40 -18.66
CA ALA A 153 6.94 -10.77 -19.10
C ALA A 153 6.98 -11.99 -20.04
N VAL A 154 5.96 -12.85 -20.03
CA VAL A 154 5.86 -14.00 -20.94
C VAL A 154 5.25 -13.63 -22.29
N CYS A 155 4.72 -12.41 -22.43
CA CYS A 155 4.07 -11.93 -23.64
C CYS A 155 5.07 -11.20 -24.55
N HIS A 156 5.10 -11.54 -25.83
CA HIS A 156 5.83 -10.77 -26.84
C HIS A 156 4.99 -9.66 -27.48
N GLU A 157 3.70 -9.61 -27.17
CA GLU A 157 2.77 -8.52 -27.50
C GLU A 157 1.77 -8.37 -26.34
N VAL A 158 1.46 -7.14 -25.96
CA VAL A 158 0.41 -6.82 -24.99
C VAL A 158 -0.49 -5.73 -25.61
N ARG A 159 -1.79 -6.01 -25.68
CA ARG A 159 -2.81 -5.10 -26.22
C ARG A 159 -3.63 -4.44 -25.12
N SER A 160 -4.00 -5.20 -24.09
CA SER A 160 -4.65 -4.64 -22.91
C SER A 160 -4.43 -5.50 -21.66
N ILE A 161 -4.54 -4.86 -20.49
CA ILE A 161 -4.49 -5.51 -19.18
C ILE A 161 -5.77 -5.16 -18.42
N THR A 162 -6.47 -6.17 -17.91
CA THR A 162 -7.58 -6.01 -16.98
C THR A 162 -7.23 -6.67 -15.66
N VAL A 163 -7.37 -5.93 -14.56
CA VAL A 163 -7.11 -6.43 -13.21
C VAL A 163 -8.35 -6.22 -12.36
N LYS A 164 -8.78 -7.25 -11.65
CA LYS A 164 -9.93 -7.19 -10.76
C LYS A 164 -9.53 -7.63 -9.37
N ARG A 165 -9.97 -6.89 -8.36
CA ARG A 165 -9.82 -7.25 -6.95
C ARG A 165 -11.18 -7.17 -6.29
N SER A 166 -11.70 -8.32 -5.86
CA SER A 166 -12.99 -8.46 -5.18
C SER A 166 -12.77 -8.94 -3.75
N ILE A 167 -13.21 -8.14 -2.78
CA ILE A 167 -13.01 -8.39 -1.35
C ILE A 167 -14.35 -8.58 -0.65
N ASN A 168 -14.50 -9.68 0.08
CA ASN A 168 -15.61 -9.86 0.98
C ASN A 168 -15.36 -9.04 2.25
N ALA A 169 -16.08 -7.94 2.37
CA ALA A 169 -15.93 -7.03 3.51
C ALA A 169 -16.41 -7.64 4.83
N ALA A 170 -17.20 -8.72 4.80
CA ALA A 170 -17.71 -9.38 6.00
C ALA A 170 -16.59 -9.86 6.93
N THR A 171 -15.46 -10.27 6.35
CA THR A 171 -14.28 -10.79 7.09
C THR A 171 -13.31 -9.68 7.49
N ARG A 172 -13.67 -8.40 7.28
CA ARG A 172 -12.81 -7.24 7.54
C ARG A 172 -13.29 -6.46 8.76
N ARG A 173 -12.39 -5.73 9.39
CA ARG A 173 -12.67 -4.90 10.58
C ARG A 173 -13.78 -3.87 10.33
N LEU A 174 -14.61 -3.61 11.34
CA LEU A 174 -15.73 -2.66 11.29
C LEU A 174 -15.38 -1.28 10.68
N PRO A 175 -14.24 -0.63 10.99
CA PRO A 175 -13.89 0.64 10.35
C PRO A 175 -13.80 0.56 8.82
N PHE A 176 -13.33 -0.58 8.27
CA PHE A 176 -13.29 -0.78 6.83
C PHE A 176 -14.70 -0.96 6.25
N GLN A 177 -15.56 -1.76 6.90
CA GLN A 177 -16.95 -1.95 6.47
C GLN A 177 -17.73 -0.62 6.45
N LYS A 178 -17.52 0.25 7.44
CA LYS A 178 -18.09 1.62 7.45
C LYS A 178 -17.52 2.51 6.34
N LYS A 179 -16.21 2.40 6.05
CA LYS A 179 -15.54 3.18 4.98
C LYS A 179 -16.12 2.87 3.61
N ILE A 180 -16.53 1.64 3.35
CA ILE A 180 -17.15 1.24 2.07
C ILE A 180 -18.66 1.52 2.02
N GLY A 181 -19.25 2.07 3.09
CA GLY A 181 -20.66 2.43 3.13
C GLY A 181 -21.64 1.29 3.46
N ALA A 182 -21.16 0.17 4.00
CA ALA A 182 -22.02 -0.95 4.36
C ALA A 182 -23.15 -0.53 5.35
N GLY A 183 -24.39 -0.89 5.03
CA GLY A 183 -25.59 -0.62 5.81
C GLY A 183 -26.20 0.78 5.62
N LEU A 184 -25.61 1.61 4.74
CA LEU A 184 -26.20 2.91 4.39
C LEU A 184 -27.33 2.76 3.37
N THR A 185 -28.24 3.72 3.33
CA THR A 185 -29.08 3.93 2.14
C THR A 185 -28.23 4.48 0.98
N VAL A 186 -28.69 4.29 -0.26
CA VAL A 186 -28.01 4.85 -1.45
C VAL A 186 -27.85 6.37 -1.33
N ARG A 187 -28.87 7.07 -0.82
CA ARG A 187 -28.83 8.53 -0.62
C ARG A 187 -27.76 8.96 0.38
N GLU A 188 -27.67 8.28 1.53
CA GLU A 188 -26.64 8.58 2.52
C GLU A 188 -25.24 8.31 1.99
N PHE A 189 -25.07 7.25 1.18
CA PHE A 189 -23.81 6.97 0.51
C PHE A 189 -23.42 8.11 -0.44
N GLU A 190 -24.33 8.57 -1.30
CA GLU A 190 -24.09 9.70 -2.21
C GLU A 190 -23.77 11.01 -1.47
N GLU A 191 -24.47 11.29 -0.37
CA GLU A 191 -24.17 12.45 0.50
C GLU A 191 -22.77 12.35 1.11
N LYS A 192 -22.33 11.16 1.54
CA LYS A 192 -20.98 10.93 2.06
C LYS A 192 -19.90 10.96 0.99
N MET A 193 -20.19 10.52 -0.23
CA MET A 193 -19.29 10.69 -1.38
C MET A 193 -19.08 12.16 -1.70
N ARG A 194 -20.16 12.97 -1.73
CA ARG A 194 -20.07 14.42 -2.00
C ARG A 194 -19.32 15.20 -0.92
N SER A 195 -19.44 14.80 0.34
CA SER A 195 -18.71 15.45 1.44
C SER A 195 -17.26 14.96 1.59
N GLY A 196 -16.86 13.93 0.84
CA GLY A 196 -15.54 13.29 0.98
C GLY A 196 -15.41 12.40 2.22
N ALA A 197 -16.50 12.14 2.94
CA ALA A 197 -16.51 11.18 4.06
C ALA A 197 -16.31 9.72 3.57
N ILE A 198 -16.69 9.44 2.33
CA ILE A 198 -16.29 8.24 1.59
C ILE A 198 -15.54 8.73 0.35
N THR A 199 -14.33 8.23 0.13
CA THR A 199 -13.46 8.63 -0.99
C THR A 199 -13.22 7.52 -2.00
N GLY A 200 -13.68 6.30 -1.72
CA GLY A 200 -13.34 5.10 -2.49
C GLY A 200 -11.94 4.57 -2.17
N HIS A 201 -11.34 3.92 -3.16
CA HIS A 201 -9.99 3.40 -3.11
C HIS A 201 -8.98 4.44 -3.62
N VAL A 202 -7.97 4.72 -2.81
CA VAL A 202 -6.81 5.56 -3.16
C VAL A 202 -5.73 4.67 -3.76
N GLY A 203 -5.09 5.09 -4.85
CA GLY A 203 -4.00 4.34 -5.48
C GLY A 203 -4.27 3.79 -6.88
N LEU A 204 -5.52 3.80 -7.36
CA LEU A 204 -5.86 3.29 -8.70
C LEU A 204 -5.17 4.09 -9.81
N ARG A 205 -5.12 5.42 -9.68
CA ARG A 205 -4.43 6.30 -10.64
C ARG A 205 -2.94 5.93 -10.72
N GLN A 206 -2.31 5.74 -9.57
CA GLN A 206 -0.91 5.37 -9.44
C GLN A 206 -0.64 3.99 -10.05
N SER A 207 -1.52 3.02 -9.80
CA SER A 207 -1.39 1.66 -10.34
C SER A 207 -1.51 1.64 -11.87
N VAL A 208 -2.49 2.34 -12.45
CA VAL A 208 -2.61 2.49 -13.91
C VAL A 208 -1.35 3.11 -14.50
N ALA A 209 -0.86 4.19 -13.90
CA ALA A 209 0.32 4.89 -14.37
C ALA A 209 1.59 4.03 -14.27
N LEU A 210 1.75 3.28 -13.19
CA LEU A 210 2.88 2.38 -12.98
C LEU A 210 2.92 1.25 -14.00
N ILE A 211 1.76 0.64 -14.31
CA ILE A 211 1.66 -0.37 -15.38
C ILE A 211 2.04 0.24 -16.74
N ALA A 212 1.49 1.41 -17.07
CA ALA A 212 1.78 2.07 -18.34
C ALA A 212 3.27 2.42 -18.49
N ASP A 213 3.87 2.99 -17.45
CA ASP A 213 5.29 3.33 -17.40
C ASP A 213 6.18 2.08 -17.56
N ALA A 214 5.84 0.97 -16.88
CA ALA A 214 6.58 -0.29 -17.00
C ALA A 214 6.50 -0.92 -18.41
N LEU A 215 5.39 -0.72 -19.13
CA LEU A 215 5.21 -1.20 -20.51
C LEU A 215 5.67 -0.20 -21.57
N GLY A 216 6.16 0.98 -21.17
CA GLY A 216 6.52 2.06 -22.10
C GLY A 216 5.32 2.64 -22.87
N TRP A 217 4.12 2.57 -22.29
CA TRP A 217 2.91 3.12 -22.89
C TRP A 217 2.73 4.59 -22.48
N GLU A 218 2.70 5.46 -23.49
CA GLU A 218 2.20 6.83 -23.33
C GLU A 218 0.67 6.80 -23.36
N LEU A 219 0.04 7.12 -22.23
CA LEU A 219 -1.42 7.23 -22.13
C LEU A 219 -1.88 8.64 -22.51
N ASP A 220 -2.99 8.74 -23.23
CA ASP A 220 -3.69 10.00 -23.47
C ASP A 220 -4.16 10.63 -22.14
N ARG A 221 -4.66 9.78 -21.24
CA ARG A 221 -5.14 10.15 -19.90
C ARG A 221 -5.40 8.93 -19.02
N VAL A 222 -5.46 9.17 -17.72
CA VAL A 222 -5.97 8.21 -16.73
C VAL A 222 -7.32 8.69 -16.20
N GLU A 223 -8.36 7.90 -16.46
CA GLU A 223 -9.71 8.11 -15.98
C GLU A 223 -9.93 7.29 -14.70
N VAL A 224 -10.34 7.93 -13.61
CA VAL A 224 -10.73 7.23 -12.38
C VAL A 224 -12.18 7.57 -12.11
N GLY A 225 -13.06 6.58 -12.21
CA GLY A 225 -14.47 6.75 -11.91
C GLY A 225 -14.71 7.03 -10.42
N PRO A 226 -15.84 7.66 -10.07
CA PRO A 226 -16.25 7.72 -8.67
C PRO A 226 -16.46 6.31 -8.12
N ALA A 227 -16.37 6.15 -6.79
CA ALA A 227 -16.85 4.92 -6.18
C ALA A 227 -18.38 4.86 -6.27
N GLU A 228 -18.88 3.78 -6.84
CA GLU A 228 -20.31 3.50 -7.02
C GLU A 228 -20.78 2.53 -5.91
N PRO A 229 -21.99 2.71 -5.36
CA PRO A 229 -22.51 1.80 -4.34
C PRO A 229 -22.84 0.44 -4.95
N VAL A 230 -22.47 -0.64 -4.25
CA VAL A 230 -22.99 -1.98 -4.50
C VAL A 230 -24.23 -2.16 -3.63
N VAL A 231 -25.40 -2.29 -4.25
CA VAL A 231 -26.69 -2.43 -3.55
C VAL A 231 -26.99 -3.91 -3.33
N ALA A 232 -27.37 -4.26 -2.11
CA ALA A 232 -27.74 -5.63 -1.75
C ALA A 232 -29.10 -6.00 -2.39
N GLU A 233 -29.15 -7.11 -3.11
CA GLU A 233 -30.40 -7.70 -3.63
C GLU A 233 -31.09 -8.60 -2.58
N GLU A 234 -30.31 -9.16 -1.67
CA GLU A 234 -30.73 -10.01 -0.56
C GLU A 234 -30.05 -9.58 0.75
N GLU A 235 -30.52 -10.07 1.90
CA GLU A 235 -29.87 -9.79 3.19
C GLU A 235 -28.47 -10.39 3.23
N VAL A 236 -27.46 -9.57 3.49
CA VAL A 236 -26.07 -10.00 3.72
C VAL A 236 -25.59 -9.50 5.07
N ARG A 237 -24.72 -10.26 5.73
CA ARG A 237 -24.30 -9.97 7.11
C ARG A 237 -22.81 -10.18 7.35
N SER A 238 -22.27 -9.40 8.29
CA SER A 238 -20.99 -9.63 8.96
C SER A 238 -21.24 -9.80 10.46
N ASP A 239 -20.17 -10.04 11.24
CA ASP A 239 -20.26 -10.02 12.71
C ASP A 239 -20.63 -8.64 13.29
N TYR A 240 -20.64 -7.58 12.46
CA TYR A 240 -20.85 -6.20 12.91
C TYR A 240 -22.02 -5.47 12.25
N ILE A 241 -22.34 -5.81 11.00
CA ILE A 241 -23.33 -5.09 10.18
C ILE A 241 -24.20 -6.11 9.46
N THR A 242 -25.52 -5.95 9.59
CA THR A 242 -26.52 -6.55 8.71
C THR A 242 -26.90 -5.52 7.65
N VAL A 243 -26.94 -5.93 6.38
CA VAL A 243 -27.33 -5.09 5.24
C VAL A 243 -28.60 -5.69 4.64
N GLU A 244 -29.67 -4.92 4.68
CA GLU A 244 -30.98 -5.29 4.14
C GLU A 244 -31.04 -5.09 2.62
N PRO A 245 -31.94 -5.78 1.90
CA PRO A 245 -32.19 -5.52 0.48
C PRO A 245 -32.46 -4.04 0.20
N GLY A 246 -31.81 -3.48 -0.83
CA GLY A 246 -31.89 -2.07 -1.19
C GLY A 246 -30.94 -1.15 -0.42
N GLN A 247 -30.22 -1.65 0.59
CA GLN A 247 -29.12 -0.92 1.23
C GLN A 247 -27.79 -1.17 0.52
N VAL A 248 -26.82 -0.31 0.80
CA VAL A 248 -25.46 -0.42 0.29
C VAL A 248 -24.71 -1.52 1.03
N ALA A 249 -24.24 -2.54 0.32
CA ALA A 249 -23.37 -3.59 0.84
C ALA A 249 -21.89 -3.19 0.82
N GLY A 250 -21.53 -2.21 -0.01
CA GLY A 250 -20.17 -1.73 -0.18
C GLY A 250 -20.02 -0.85 -1.42
N LEU A 251 -18.84 -0.88 -2.05
CA LEU A 251 -18.56 -0.06 -3.22
C LEU A 251 -17.80 -0.81 -4.31
N ARG A 252 -17.91 -0.30 -5.53
CA ARG A 252 -17.11 -0.64 -6.70
C ARG A 252 -16.48 0.63 -7.25
N GLN A 253 -15.24 0.53 -7.72
CA GLN A 253 -14.55 1.64 -8.36
C GLN A 253 -13.71 1.13 -9.52
N VAL A 254 -13.72 1.86 -10.63
CA VAL A 254 -13.01 1.48 -11.85
C VAL A 254 -12.07 2.61 -12.26
N ALA A 255 -10.84 2.24 -12.65
CA ALA A 255 -9.90 3.15 -13.29
C ALA A 255 -9.46 2.60 -14.64
N LYS A 256 -9.21 3.49 -15.59
CA LYS A 256 -8.84 3.17 -16.97
C LYS A 256 -7.66 4.00 -17.43
N GLY A 257 -6.66 3.35 -18.00
CA GLY A 257 -5.61 3.99 -18.79
C GLY A 257 -6.04 4.04 -20.26
N ILE A 258 -6.20 5.24 -20.80
CA ILE A 258 -6.66 5.46 -22.18
C ILE A 258 -5.45 5.71 -23.08
N LYS A 259 -5.35 4.99 -24.20
CA LYS A 259 -4.35 5.19 -25.25
C LYS A 259 -5.03 5.09 -26.61
N ASP A 260 -4.76 6.04 -27.50
CA ASP A 260 -5.38 6.13 -28.82
C ASP A 260 -6.93 6.08 -28.74
N GLY A 261 -7.48 6.76 -27.73
CA GLY A 261 -8.93 6.82 -27.47
C GLY A 261 -9.57 5.53 -26.93
N ARG A 262 -8.79 4.48 -26.62
CA ARG A 262 -9.28 3.18 -26.12
C ARG A 262 -8.70 2.83 -24.75
N PRO A 263 -9.44 2.15 -23.85
CA PRO A 263 -8.89 1.65 -22.60
C PRO A 263 -7.93 0.49 -22.88
N VAL A 264 -6.67 0.65 -22.50
CA VAL A 264 -5.62 -0.40 -22.59
C VAL A 264 -5.26 -0.96 -21.22
N ILE A 265 -5.58 -0.26 -20.14
CA ILE A 265 -5.47 -0.76 -18.76
C ILE A 265 -6.84 -0.55 -18.10
N THR A 266 -7.40 -1.57 -17.47
CA THR A 266 -8.63 -1.47 -16.67
C THR A 266 -8.39 -2.08 -15.30
N LEU A 267 -8.58 -1.29 -14.25
CA LEU A 267 -8.50 -1.74 -12.86
C LEU A 267 -9.89 -1.67 -12.24
N GLU A 268 -10.40 -2.78 -11.74
CA GLU A 268 -11.69 -2.85 -11.04
C GLU A 268 -11.47 -3.26 -9.58
N PHE A 269 -11.77 -2.36 -8.66
CA PHE A 269 -11.76 -2.62 -7.23
C PHE A 269 -13.19 -2.74 -6.73
N THR A 270 -13.51 -3.86 -6.09
CA THR A 270 -14.81 -4.13 -5.52
C THR A 270 -14.66 -4.60 -4.08
N ALA A 271 -15.39 -4.00 -3.16
CA ALA A 271 -15.43 -4.41 -1.76
C ALA A 271 -16.84 -4.25 -1.21
N TYR A 272 -17.49 -5.37 -0.88
CA TYR A 272 -18.83 -5.39 -0.28
C TYR A 272 -19.04 -6.63 0.59
N ILE A 273 -20.00 -6.58 1.51
CA ILE A 273 -20.37 -7.72 2.35
C ILE A 273 -21.04 -8.78 1.47
N GLY A 274 -20.53 -10.01 1.49
CA GLY A 274 -21.05 -11.11 0.67
C GLY A 274 -20.41 -11.24 -0.71
N ALA A 275 -19.33 -10.50 -1.00
CA ALA A 275 -18.61 -10.65 -2.25
C ALA A 275 -17.95 -12.03 -2.42
N GLU A 276 -17.88 -12.51 -3.66
CA GLU A 276 -16.92 -13.56 -4.03
C GLU A 276 -15.50 -12.99 -3.91
N GLU A 277 -14.60 -13.67 -3.20
CA GLU A 277 -13.25 -13.18 -2.96
C GLU A 277 -12.27 -13.69 -4.01
N TYR A 278 -11.71 -12.80 -4.81
CA TYR A 278 -10.64 -13.12 -5.74
C TYR A 278 -9.78 -11.90 -6.11
N ASP A 279 -8.57 -12.18 -6.57
CA ASP A 279 -7.77 -11.28 -7.40
C ASP A 279 -7.61 -11.92 -8.77
N SER A 280 -7.73 -11.17 -9.86
CA SER A 280 -7.50 -11.70 -11.20
C SER A 280 -6.75 -10.72 -12.09
N VAL A 281 -5.92 -11.26 -12.97
CA VAL A 281 -5.23 -10.54 -14.03
C VAL A 281 -5.50 -11.23 -15.36
N ASP A 282 -6.09 -10.48 -16.28
CA ASP A 282 -6.33 -10.88 -17.67
C ASP A 282 -5.46 -9.99 -18.58
N ILE A 283 -4.56 -10.61 -19.34
CA ILE A 283 -3.71 -9.93 -20.31
C ILE A 283 -4.11 -10.39 -21.71
N ASP A 284 -4.71 -9.47 -22.47
CA ASP A 284 -4.89 -9.63 -23.91
C ASP A 284 -3.54 -9.39 -24.58
N GLY A 285 -2.86 -10.48 -24.95
CA GLY A 285 -1.50 -10.46 -25.47
C GLY A 285 -1.18 -11.69 -26.32
N VAL A 286 0.11 -11.93 -26.57
CA VAL A 286 0.58 -13.16 -27.21
C VAL A 286 1.76 -13.74 -26.41
N PRO A 287 1.59 -14.89 -25.73
CA PRO A 287 0.31 -15.57 -25.48
C PRO A 287 -0.65 -14.74 -24.62
N GLU A 288 -1.92 -15.13 -24.59
CA GLU A 288 -2.87 -14.62 -23.60
C GLU A 288 -2.51 -15.16 -22.20
N VAL A 289 -2.77 -14.37 -21.16
CA VAL A 289 -2.54 -14.75 -19.76
C VAL A 289 -3.83 -14.53 -18.96
N HIS A 290 -4.24 -15.57 -18.25
CA HIS A 290 -5.34 -15.52 -17.28
C HIS A 290 -4.83 -16.08 -15.96
N GLU A 291 -4.86 -15.23 -14.93
CA GLU A 291 -4.43 -15.56 -13.58
C GLU A 291 -5.55 -15.22 -12.60
N LYS A 292 -5.80 -16.10 -11.62
CA LYS A 292 -6.78 -15.90 -10.57
C LYS A 292 -6.28 -16.47 -9.25
N ILE A 293 -6.28 -15.65 -8.20
CA ILE A 293 -6.02 -16.03 -6.81
C ILE A 293 -7.35 -16.13 -6.07
N GLU A 294 -7.65 -17.31 -5.52
CA GLU A 294 -8.88 -17.57 -4.76
C GLU A 294 -8.57 -18.28 -3.43
N PRO A 295 -9.04 -17.75 -2.28
CA PRO A 295 -9.66 -16.43 -2.11
C PRO A 295 -8.67 -15.28 -2.37
N CYS A 296 -9.17 -14.04 -2.53
CA CYS A 296 -8.30 -12.87 -2.68
C CYS A 296 -7.24 -12.78 -1.56
N VAL A 297 -6.07 -12.23 -1.87
CA VAL A 297 -5.02 -12.04 -0.87
C VAL A 297 -5.51 -11.06 0.20
N HIS A 298 -5.40 -11.44 1.48
CA HIS A 298 -5.83 -10.60 2.59
C HIS A 298 -5.05 -9.27 2.59
N GLY A 299 -5.76 -8.14 2.55
CA GLY A 299 -5.15 -6.81 2.35
C GLY A 299 -4.11 -6.42 3.42
N ASP A 300 -4.45 -6.54 4.71
CA ASP A 300 -3.53 -6.17 5.78
C ASP A 300 -2.28 -7.07 5.82
N GLU A 301 -2.47 -8.40 5.86
CA GLU A 301 -1.36 -9.38 5.91
C GLU A 301 -0.48 -9.30 4.66
N GLY A 302 -1.09 -9.13 3.48
CA GLY A 302 -0.36 -8.92 2.24
C GLY A 302 0.47 -7.64 2.27
N THR A 303 -0.08 -6.54 2.80
CA THR A 303 0.66 -5.27 2.94
C THR A 303 1.85 -5.42 3.87
N VAL A 304 1.67 -6.08 5.02
CA VAL A 304 2.76 -6.39 5.96
C VAL A 304 3.84 -7.21 5.25
N GLY A 305 3.44 -8.25 4.52
CA GLY A 305 4.35 -9.10 3.76
C GLY A 305 5.16 -8.31 2.75
N VAL A 306 4.51 -7.54 1.88
CA VAL A 306 5.18 -6.74 0.83
C VAL A 306 6.17 -5.75 1.47
N VAL A 307 5.73 -4.93 2.43
CA VAL A 307 6.59 -3.92 3.08
C VAL A 307 7.84 -4.55 3.70
N VAL A 308 7.68 -5.61 4.49
CA VAL A 308 8.80 -6.27 5.17
C VAL A 308 9.75 -6.92 4.16
N ASN A 309 9.22 -7.53 3.11
CA ASN A 309 10.01 -8.22 2.09
C ASN A 309 10.76 -7.27 1.14
N MET A 310 10.35 -6.01 1.07
CA MET A 310 11.02 -4.98 0.28
C MET A 310 12.17 -4.29 1.02
N ILE A 311 12.26 -4.38 2.36
CA ILE A 311 13.34 -3.76 3.16
C ILE A 311 14.75 -4.04 2.60
N PRO A 312 15.20 -5.30 2.43
CA PRO A 312 16.56 -5.54 1.94
C PRO A 312 16.77 -5.08 0.49
N LYS A 313 15.70 -5.08 -0.32
CA LYS A 313 15.75 -4.63 -1.72
C LYS A 313 15.92 -3.12 -1.81
N VAL A 314 15.23 -2.37 -0.93
CA VAL A 314 15.33 -0.91 -0.84
C VAL A 314 16.71 -0.48 -0.33
N ILE A 315 17.24 -1.15 0.68
CA ILE A 315 18.60 -0.87 1.21
C ILE A 315 19.67 -1.05 0.12
N LYS A 316 19.51 -2.04 -0.78
CA LYS A 316 20.46 -2.32 -1.86
C LYS A 316 20.22 -1.51 -3.13
N ALA A 317 19.07 -0.86 -3.25
CA ALA A 317 18.70 -0.17 -4.48
C ALA A 317 19.51 1.14 -4.65
N PRO A 318 19.62 1.66 -5.89
CA PRO A 318 20.21 2.96 -6.13
C PRO A 318 19.45 4.08 -5.40
N PRO A 319 20.14 5.13 -4.92
CA PRO A 319 19.48 6.26 -4.28
C PRO A 319 18.45 6.96 -5.16
N GLY A 320 17.40 7.47 -4.54
CA GLY A 320 16.30 8.20 -5.18
C GLY A 320 14.91 7.75 -4.73
N LEU A 321 13.90 8.36 -5.34
CA LEU A 321 12.51 7.93 -5.21
C LEU A 321 12.26 6.87 -6.28
N LEU A 322 12.11 5.63 -5.84
CA LEU A 322 11.88 4.48 -6.70
C LEU A 322 10.43 4.02 -6.63
N THR A 323 10.01 3.32 -7.68
CA THR A 323 8.75 2.61 -7.74
C THR A 323 9.00 1.10 -7.79
N MET A 324 7.93 0.30 -7.70
CA MET A 324 8.06 -1.16 -7.73
C MET A 324 8.67 -1.70 -9.04
N LYS A 325 8.63 -0.95 -10.15
CA LYS A 325 9.30 -1.34 -11.41
C LYS A 325 10.83 -1.14 -11.40
N ASP A 326 11.34 -0.29 -10.51
CA ASP A 326 12.76 0.10 -10.49
C ASP A 326 13.61 -0.78 -9.55
N VAL A 327 12.95 -1.57 -8.71
CA VAL A 327 13.58 -2.43 -7.69
C VAL A 327 13.60 -3.90 -8.13
N PRO A 328 14.53 -4.72 -7.61
CA PRO A 328 14.52 -6.15 -7.89
C PRO A 328 13.17 -6.80 -7.57
N LEU A 329 12.84 -7.87 -8.30
CA LEU A 329 11.57 -8.60 -8.16
C LEU A 329 11.18 -8.82 -6.69
N PRO A 330 9.95 -8.48 -6.29
CA PRO A 330 9.46 -8.75 -4.95
C PRO A 330 9.53 -10.24 -4.63
N SER A 331 10.03 -10.58 -3.45
CA SER A 331 10.21 -11.96 -3.02
C SER A 331 10.19 -12.07 -1.52
N ALA A 332 9.61 -13.16 -1.01
CA ALA A 332 9.56 -13.44 0.41
C ALA A 332 10.97 -13.56 1.00
N THR A 333 11.13 -13.11 2.23
CA THR A 333 12.39 -13.16 2.99
C THR A 333 12.27 -14.09 4.21
N PRO A 334 11.96 -15.38 4.06
CA PRO A 334 11.70 -16.27 5.20
C PRO A 334 12.92 -16.52 6.10
N GLY A 335 14.13 -16.34 5.56
CA GLY A 335 15.38 -16.46 6.30
C GLY A 335 15.77 -15.20 7.07
N ASP A 336 17.00 -15.20 7.54
CA ASP A 336 17.63 -14.02 8.11
C ASP A 336 17.77 -12.91 7.04
N VAL A 337 17.43 -11.66 7.39
CA VAL A 337 17.52 -10.52 6.45
C VAL A 337 18.92 -10.33 5.90
N ASP A 338 19.96 -10.65 6.67
CA ASP A 338 21.36 -10.49 6.27
C ASP A 338 21.73 -11.31 5.03
N VAL A 339 21.01 -12.42 4.77
CA VAL A 339 21.22 -13.23 3.56
C VAL A 339 20.89 -12.45 2.30
N TYR A 340 19.89 -11.56 2.36
CA TYR A 340 19.42 -10.79 1.22
C TYR A 340 20.22 -9.51 0.99
N LEU A 341 21.06 -9.13 1.97
CA LEU A 341 21.97 -7.98 1.90
C LEU A 341 23.35 -8.30 1.32
N ARG A 342 23.69 -9.59 1.20
CA ARG A 342 24.92 -10.06 0.55
C ARG A 342 24.89 -9.91 -0.96
#